data_AF-A0A1J5DDY2-F1
#
_entry.id   AF-A0A1J5DDY2-F1
#
_cell.length_a   1.000
_cell.length_b   1.000
_cell.length_c   1.000
_cell.angle_alpha   90.00
_cell.angle_beta   90.00
_cell.angle_gamma   90.00
#
_symmetry.space_group_name_H-M   'P 1'
#
loop_
_entity.id
_entity.type
_entity.pdbx_description
1 polymer ?
#
loop_
_entity_poly.entity_id
_entity_poly.type
_entity_poly.pdbx_seq_one_letter_code
_entity_poly.pdbx_strand_id
1 'polypeptide(L)'
;MPSRVLPFFVLLAALGLFAGSCDDEKTKGAPLDTGAEVDQTDETSPPGDVDETSQPGDVEEVSADPCSPNPCASPHQSVCTAVGEVFQCACDAGFLFEGGLCVPGATCDGMLCPDDGACVLRAGAAQCECDTGYHLDGELCCALHASASAGSCLCDLGYSEVSGACEADPGNPCLAEPCAAEPDHRNTCVVDATSQGYHCDCNTGYHDNQGSCTLEVVSACATGLVCRAGYCVAPGSTNEQCLADFDCHTLNPDAPTLCNAAAAGGICMSCGQDLDCPGSAVCNEFSTCATPCSSNSDCPYGTCYTTQGLCGQRFCNSDADCFSGTVCIDENGDGSGLCMRVPCVETQCSPYLPNGTCEAGATCLGGACVTSCTPNPCSELNKGQCVVGSSGVLCLCDTGFELDTSGNCVRSAGSCPTGFTCEAGVCVDRGDVGFNCALDGDCGSGLTCSSVLPSGTCSGCGVCPTGQTCLAGYCLRPCVDASDCAGDMVCRNHYCGRKDCASGADCGTGATCVLNSQGAGTCNRLPCL
;
A
#
# COMPACT_ATOMS: atom_id res chain seq x y z
N MET A 1 0.51 59.45 27.92
CA MET A 1 -0.76 60.21 27.79
C MET A 1 -1.91 59.21 27.73
N PRO A 2 -2.87 59.21 28.68
CA PRO A 2 -4.01 58.27 28.66
C PRO A 2 -5.37 58.97 28.47
N SER A 3 -6.16 58.53 27.48
CA SER A 3 -7.59 58.84 27.23
C SER A 3 -8.03 58.11 25.95
N ARG A 4 -9.28 57.67 25.73
CA ARG A 4 -10.53 57.57 26.54
C ARG A 4 -11.35 56.40 25.93
N VAL A 5 -11.96 55.51 26.71
CA VAL A 5 -13.37 55.57 27.17
C VAL A 5 -14.39 55.79 26.01
N LEU A 6 -15.00 54.69 25.52
CA LEU A 6 -16.42 54.26 25.70
C LEU A 6 -17.55 55.33 25.74
N PRO A 7 -18.86 55.02 25.52
CA PRO A 7 -19.53 53.74 25.12
C PRO A 7 -20.78 53.92 24.17
N PHE A 8 -21.71 52.94 24.18
CA PHE A 8 -23.19 53.05 23.97
C PHE A 8 -23.72 53.25 22.51
N PHE A 9 -24.91 52.75 22.09
CA PHE A 9 -25.88 51.76 22.65
C PHE A 9 -26.95 51.38 21.58
N VAL A 10 -27.37 50.10 21.51
CA VAL A 10 -28.80 49.59 21.59
C VAL A 10 -29.85 50.09 20.54
N LEU A 11 -30.79 49.29 19.98
CA LEU A 11 -31.96 48.65 20.63
C LEU A 11 -32.75 47.65 19.70
N LEU A 12 -33.15 46.47 20.22
CA LEU A 12 -34.27 45.55 19.81
C LEU A 12 -34.36 45.06 18.33
N ALA A 13 -35.08 44.01 17.92
CA ALA A 13 -35.95 42.95 18.50
C ALA A 13 -36.14 41.85 17.40
N ALA A 14 -36.74 40.65 17.56
CA ALA A 14 -37.02 39.66 18.62
C ALA A 14 -37.68 38.44 17.87
N LEU A 15 -38.35 37.39 18.39
CA LEU A 15 -38.78 36.92 19.72
C LEU A 15 -39.13 35.41 19.58
N GLY A 16 -38.68 34.50 20.47
CA GLY A 16 -39.17 33.11 20.49
C GLY A 16 -38.41 32.17 21.43
N LEU A 17 -39.11 31.54 22.38
CA LEU A 17 -38.58 30.48 23.26
C LEU A 17 -39.06 29.12 22.76
N PHE A 18 -38.28 28.06 23.00
CA PHE A 18 -38.67 26.97 23.89
C PHE A 18 -37.44 26.13 24.28
N ALA A 19 -37.41 25.64 25.51
CA ALA A 19 -36.44 24.67 26.00
C ALA A 19 -37.19 23.63 26.85
N GLY A 20 -36.76 22.36 26.80
CA GLY A 20 -37.39 21.27 27.52
C GLY A 20 -36.45 20.06 27.60
N SER A 21 -36.08 19.69 28.82
CA SER A 21 -35.46 18.42 29.17
C SER A 21 -36.54 17.46 29.67
N CYS A 22 -36.34 16.14 29.58
CA CYS A 22 -36.38 15.21 30.72
C CYS A 22 -36.44 13.72 30.30
N ASP A 23 -35.58 12.94 30.95
CA ASP A 23 -35.83 11.69 31.68
C ASP A 23 -36.85 10.64 31.16
N ASP A 24 -36.30 9.48 30.77
CA ASP A 24 -36.41 8.16 31.44
C ASP A 24 -37.77 7.55 31.90
N GLU A 25 -37.77 6.21 31.99
CA GLU A 25 -38.80 5.30 32.54
C GLU A 25 -40.19 5.27 31.82
N LYS A 26 -41.01 4.20 31.85
CA LYS A 26 -41.11 3.05 32.78
C LYS A 26 -41.98 1.89 32.22
N THR A 27 -41.52 0.63 32.30
CA THR A 27 -42.35 -0.61 32.44
C THR A 27 -43.38 -0.96 31.32
N LYS A 28 -44.09 -2.10 31.22
CA LYS A 28 -44.28 -3.40 31.95
C LYS A 28 -44.90 -4.40 30.93
N GLY A 29 -44.78 -5.74 30.97
CA GLY A 29 -43.97 -6.61 31.82
C GLY A 29 -44.59 -8.02 32.02
N ALA A 30 -43.82 -9.07 31.71
CA ALA A 30 -44.01 -10.48 32.14
C ALA A 30 -45.29 -11.22 31.65
N PRO A 31 -45.53 -12.50 32.01
CA PRO A 31 -44.77 -13.64 31.46
C PRO A 31 -45.67 -14.84 31.06
N LEU A 32 -45.09 -15.93 30.52
CA LEU A 32 -45.26 -17.28 31.09
C LEU A 32 -44.28 -18.31 30.50
N ASP A 33 -44.11 -19.39 31.25
CA ASP A 33 -43.14 -20.49 31.08
C ASP A 33 -43.88 -21.81 30.73
N THR A 34 -43.14 -22.91 30.56
CA THR A 34 -43.56 -24.29 30.23
C THR A 34 -43.90 -24.55 28.76
N GLY A 35 -43.56 -25.72 28.16
CA GLY A 35 -42.79 -26.85 28.68
C GLY A 35 -43.09 -28.18 27.95
N ALA A 36 -42.25 -29.20 28.19
CA ALA A 36 -42.38 -30.62 27.79
C ALA A 36 -42.26 -30.99 26.29
N GLU A 37 -41.10 -31.57 25.93
CA GLU A 37 -40.86 -32.98 25.50
C GLU A 37 -41.74 -33.70 24.45
N VAL A 38 -41.17 -34.80 23.90
CA VAL A 38 -41.79 -35.91 23.12
C VAL A 38 -42.06 -35.59 21.63
N ASP A 39 -41.79 -36.43 20.62
CA ASP A 39 -40.95 -37.63 20.36
C ASP A 39 -41.16 -38.00 18.85
N GLN A 40 -40.53 -39.08 18.34
CA GLN A 40 -40.74 -39.77 17.05
C GLN A 40 -40.25 -39.02 15.79
N THR A 41 -39.31 -39.53 14.97
CA THR A 41 -39.07 -40.86 14.33
C THR A 41 -39.98 -41.17 13.12
N ASP A 42 -39.45 -40.95 11.92
CA ASP A 42 -39.30 -41.95 10.83
C ASP A 42 -38.57 -41.24 9.65
N GLU A 43 -37.48 -41.78 9.10
CA GLU A 43 -37.44 -42.87 8.09
C GLU A 43 -38.15 -42.50 6.77
N THR A 44 -37.39 -42.10 5.75
CA THR A 44 -37.19 -42.86 4.49
C THR A 44 -36.58 -42.00 3.37
N SER A 45 -35.57 -42.55 2.68
CA SER A 45 -35.24 -42.16 1.31
C SER A 45 -35.95 -43.09 0.32
N PRO A 46 -36.17 -42.65 -0.93
CA PRO A 46 -35.72 -43.49 -2.05
C PRO A 46 -35.02 -42.69 -3.17
N PRO A 47 -34.18 -43.35 -4.01
CA PRO A 47 -33.41 -42.72 -5.09
C PRO A 47 -34.02 -42.90 -6.49
N GLY A 48 -33.42 -42.25 -7.49
CA GLY A 48 -33.73 -42.35 -8.93
C GLY A 48 -34.00 -40.96 -9.54
N ASP A 49 -33.63 -40.66 -10.80
CA ASP A 49 -32.86 -41.43 -11.79
C ASP A 49 -32.12 -40.48 -12.76
N VAL A 50 -31.32 -41.05 -13.66
CA VAL A 50 -30.47 -40.36 -14.65
C VAL A 50 -31.25 -39.55 -15.71
N ASP A 51 -30.60 -38.52 -16.26
CA ASP A 51 -30.68 -38.19 -17.69
C ASP A 51 -29.30 -37.72 -18.21
N GLU A 52 -29.03 -37.94 -19.49
CA GLU A 52 -27.72 -37.80 -20.14
C GLU A 52 -27.87 -36.96 -21.42
N THR A 53 -27.49 -35.68 -21.36
CA THR A 53 -27.45 -34.80 -22.54
C THR A 53 -26.11 -34.07 -22.68
N SER A 54 -25.10 -34.81 -23.15
CA SER A 54 -23.81 -34.23 -23.52
C SER A 54 -23.93 -33.36 -24.78
N GLN A 55 -23.44 -32.12 -24.71
CA GLN A 55 -23.11 -31.33 -25.90
C GLN A 55 -21.75 -30.64 -25.69
N PRO A 56 -20.74 -30.88 -26.56
CA PRO A 56 -19.42 -30.28 -26.40
C PRO A 56 -19.40 -28.85 -26.96
N GLY A 57 -18.69 -27.93 -26.29
CA GLY A 57 -18.59 -26.53 -26.72
C GLY A 57 -17.44 -25.75 -26.07
N ASP A 58 -17.09 -26.07 -24.83
CA ASP A 58 -16.07 -25.32 -24.08
C ASP A 58 -14.66 -25.81 -24.42
N VAL A 59 -13.91 -24.96 -25.13
CA VAL A 59 -12.46 -25.09 -25.24
C VAL A 59 -11.88 -24.33 -24.06
N GLU A 60 -11.64 -25.03 -22.95
CA GLU A 60 -10.82 -24.46 -21.87
C GLU A 60 -9.43 -24.14 -22.44
N GLU A 61 -9.06 -22.88 -22.38
CA GLU A 61 -7.71 -22.42 -22.69
C GLU A 61 -6.79 -22.90 -21.55
N VAL A 62 -6.16 -24.05 -21.78
CA VAL A 62 -5.18 -24.62 -20.82
C VAL A 62 -4.01 -23.65 -20.74
N SER A 63 -4.01 -22.82 -19.70
CA SER A 63 -2.87 -22.00 -19.34
C SER A 63 -1.67 -22.90 -19.10
N ALA A 64 -0.67 -22.78 -19.98
CA ALA A 64 0.55 -23.56 -19.85
C ALA A 64 1.32 -23.02 -18.64
N ASP A 65 1.43 -23.84 -17.59
CA ASP A 65 2.22 -23.53 -16.40
C ASP A 65 3.62 -23.03 -16.81
N PRO A 66 3.97 -21.76 -16.55
CA PRO A 66 5.23 -21.17 -17.00
C PRO A 66 6.45 -21.77 -16.27
N CYS A 67 6.24 -22.59 -15.22
CA CYS A 67 7.24 -23.42 -14.58
C CYS A 67 7.30 -24.87 -15.11
N SER A 68 6.62 -25.20 -16.21
CA SER A 68 6.57 -26.56 -16.77
C SER A 68 6.88 -26.61 -18.29
N PRO A 69 8.08 -27.07 -18.70
CA PRO A 69 9.21 -27.52 -17.87
C PRO A 69 9.92 -26.35 -17.19
N ASN A 70 10.48 -26.59 -16.00
CA ASN A 70 11.10 -25.57 -15.18
C ASN A 70 12.21 -24.79 -15.94
N PRO A 71 12.03 -23.47 -16.18
CA PRO A 71 12.99 -22.62 -16.89
C PRO A 71 14.15 -22.14 -16.00
N CYS A 72 14.02 -22.27 -14.67
CA CYS A 72 15.00 -21.85 -13.69
C CYS A 72 16.16 -22.86 -13.62
N ALA A 73 17.12 -22.69 -14.54
CA ALA A 73 18.27 -23.57 -14.74
C ALA A 73 19.63 -22.92 -14.37
N SER A 74 19.61 -21.74 -13.74
CA SER A 74 20.81 -21.06 -13.25
C SER A 74 21.41 -21.78 -12.03
N PRO A 75 22.74 -21.75 -11.83
CA PRO A 75 23.38 -22.39 -10.66
C PRO A 75 22.79 -21.87 -9.35
N HIS A 76 22.34 -22.80 -8.51
CA HIS A 76 21.69 -22.52 -7.22
C HIS A 76 20.44 -21.63 -7.30
N GLN A 77 19.74 -21.64 -8.44
CA GLN A 77 18.50 -20.90 -8.68
C GLN A 77 17.49 -21.78 -9.40
N SER A 78 17.10 -22.91 -8.77
CA SER A 78 16.21 -23.92 -9.36
C SER A 78 14.74 -23.80 -8.94
N VAL A 79 14.43 -22.95 -7.96
CA VAL A 79 13.07 -22.73 -7.47
C VAL A 79 12.32 -21.84 -8.46
N CYS A 80 11.22 -22.35 -9.01
CA CYS A 80 10.35 -21.62 -9.94
C CYS A 80 8.98 -21.37 -9.31
N THR A 81 8.52 -20.12 -9.38
CA THR A 81 7.16 -19.72 -8.97
C THR A 81 6.44 -19.10 -10.15
N ALA A 82 5.25 -19.61 -10.48
CA ALA A 82 4.38 -18.99 -11.48
C ALA A 82 3.69 -17.74 -10.88
N VAL A 83 3.69 -16.64 -11.63
CA VAL A 83 3.11 -15.35 -11.25
C VAL A 83 2.25 -14.86 -12.42
N GLY A 84 0.99 -15.31 -12.45
CA GLY A 84 0.15 -15.19 -13.64
C GLY A 84 0.71 -16.03 -14.80
N GLU A 85 0.84 -15.43 -15.99
CA GLU A 85 1.38 -16.10 -17.19
C GLU A 85 2.93 -16.09 -17.28
N VAL A 86 3.61 -15.51 -16.30
CA VAL A 86 5.09 -15.47 -16.24
C VAL A 86 5.64 -16.26 -15.06
N PHE A 87 6.94 -16.53 -15.07
CA PHE A 87 7.64 -17.22 -13.98
C PHE A 87 8.67 -16.31 -13.31
N GLN A 88 8.96 -16.58 -12.04
CA GLN A 88 10.05 -15.99 -11.28
C GLN A 88 10.95 -17.08 -10.72
N CYS A 89 12.28 -16.88 -10.81
CA CYS A 89 13.28 -17.84 -10.33
C CYS A 89 13.91 -17.37 -9.00
N ALA A 90 13.73 -18.13 -7.93
CA ALA A 90 14.34 -17.90 -6.63
C ALA A 90 15.57 -18.79 -6.40
N CYS A 91 16.43 -18.41 -5.46
CA CYS A 91 17.59 -19.21 -5.08
C CYS A 91 17.19 -20.51 -4.36
N ASP A 92 18.05 -21.52 -4.47
CA ASP A 92 17.96 -22.75 -3.70
C ASP A 92 18.10 -22.47 -2.19
N ALA A 93 17.50 -23.31 -1.35
CA ALA A 93 17.60 -23.15 0.11
C ALA A 93 19.07 -23.14 0.58
N GLY A 94 19.46 -22.10 1.30
CA GLY A 94 20.85 -21.86 1.72
C GLY A 94 21.66 -20.96 0.77
N PHE A 95 21.05 -20.36 -0.25
CA PHE A 95 21.68 -19.39 -1.15
C PHE A 95 20.91 -18.06 -1.17
N LEU A 96 21.64 -16.96 -1.33
CA LEU A 96 21.13 -15.59 -1.39
C LEU A 96 21.39 -14.98 -2.79
N PHE A 97 20.49 -14.13 -3.26
CA PHE A 97 20.60 -13.51 -4.59
C PHE A 97 21.39 -12.20 -4.52
N GLU A 98 22.68 -12.26 -4.86
CA GLU A 98 23.59 -11.11 -4.87
C GLU A 98 24.19 -10.89 -6.27
N GLY A 99 24.19 -9.65 -6.77
CA GLY A 99 24.84 -9.28 -8.03
C GLY A 99 24.35 -10.02 -9.28
N GLY A 100 23.16 -10.61 -9.24
CA GLY A 100 22.61 -11.44 -10.32
C GLY A 100 22.96 -12.93 -10.23
N LEU A 101 23.51 -13.40 -9.11
CA LEU A 101 23.90 -14.79 -8.86
C LEU A 101 23.35 -15.28 -7.51
N CYS A 102 23.05 -16.56 -7.41
CA CYS A 102 22.79 -17.20 -6.13
C CYS A 102 24.11 -17.62 -5.48
N VAL A 103 24.56 -16.86 -4.50
CA VAL A 103 25.77 -17.13 -3.69
C VAL A 103 25.40 -17.90 -2.42
N PRO A 104 26.29 -18.73 -1.84
CA PRO A 104 26.00 -19.38 -0.56
C PRO A 104 25.66 -18.33 0.51
N GLY A 105 24.58 -18.54 1.25
CA GLY A 105 24.22 -17.71 2.40
C GLY A 105 25.28 -17.76 3.49
N ALA A 106 25.30 -16.76 4.37
CA ALA A 106 26.28 -16.69 5.43
C ALA A 106 26.11 -17.88 6.39
N THR A 107 27.20 -18.62 6.61
CA THR A 107 27.23 -19.82 7.47
C THR A 107 27.78 -19.49 8.85
N CYS A 108 27.36 -20.23 9.88
CA CYS A 108 27.97 -20.15 11.20
C CYS A 108 29.40 -20.74 11.26
N ASP A 109 29.88 -21.36 10.18
CA ASP A 109 31.21 -21.96 10.13
C ASP A 109 32.29 -20.86 10.10
N GLY A 110 32.95 -20.65 11.25
CA GLY A 110 33.93 -19.59 11.46
C GLY A 110 33.37 -18.28 12.04
N MET A 111 32.07 -18.16 12.29
CA MET A 111 31.53 -17.06 13.09
C MET A 111 31.81 -17.31 14.58
N LEU A 112 32.45 -16.36 15.24
CA LEU A 112 32.68 -16.37 16.69
C LEU A 112 31.69 -15.40 17.34
N CYS A 113 30.88 -15.93 18.25
CA CYS A 113 29.99 -15.14 19.10
C CYS A 113 30.70 -14.82 20.43
N PRO A 114 30.23 -13.82 21.20
CA PRO A 114 30.66 -13.64 22.58
C PRO A 114 30.37 -14.89 23.44
N ASP A 115 31.01 -14.95 24.61
CA ASP A 115 30.64 -15.91 25.66
C ASP A 115 29.13 -15.73 26.01
N ASP A 116 28.48 -16.82 26.41
CA ASP A 116 27.02 -16.91 26.62
C ASP A 116 26.15 -16.51 25.40
N GLY A 117 26.70 -16.68 24.19
CA GLY A 117 25.99 -16.54 22.91
C GLY A 117 26.31 -17.64 21.88
N ALA A 118 25.27 -18.09 21.17
CA ALA A 118 25.35 -19.13 20.14
C ALA A 118 25.21 -18.55 18.73
N CYS A 119 25.95 -19.09 17.75
CA CYS A 119 25.69 -18.76 16.35
C CYS A 119 24.47 -19.52 15.83
N VAL A 120 23.52 -18.78 15.27
CA VAL A 120 22.30 -19.27 14.65
C VAL A 120 22.24 -18.90 13.17
N LEU A 121 21.55 -19.72 12.37
CA LEU A 121 21.20 -19.39 11.00
C LEU A 121 19.74 -18.94 10.93
N ARG A 122 19.51 -17.66 10.65
CA ARG A 122 18.18 -17.07 10.48
C ARG A 122 18.10 -16.38 9.11
N ALA A 123 17.09 -16.72 8.32
CA ALA A 123 16.88 -16.23 6.94
C ALA A 123 18.09 -16.36 5.97
N GLY A 124 19.00 -17.32 6.19
CA GLY A 124 20.21 -17.48 5.38
C GLY A 124 21.37 -16.55 5.76
N ALA A 125 21.22 -15.77 6.84
CA ALA A 125 22.29 -15.05 7.50
C ALA A 125 22.75 -15.80 8.77
N ALA A 126 24.04 -15.69 9.09
CA ALA A 126 24.58 -16.09 10.38
C ALA A 126 24.52 -14.91 11.36
N GLN A 127 24.05 -15.16 12.57
CA GLN A 127 23.88 -14.17 13.63
C GLN A 127 24.25 -14.79 14.98
N CYS A 128 24.63 -13.94 15.94
CA CYS A 128 24.86 -14.37 17.33
C CYS A 128 23.61 -14.07 18.16
N GLU A 129 23.08 -15.11 18.81
CA GLU A 129 21.90 -15.05 19.67
C GLU A 129 22.32 -15.43 21.09
N CYS A 130 22.00 -14.58 22.06
CA CYS A 130 22.41 -14.79 23.45
C CYS A 130 21.60 -15.93 24.10
N ASP A 131 22.24 -16.68 25.01
CA ASP A 131 21.58 -17.76 25.74
C ASP A 131 20.45 -17.22 26.66
N THR A 132 19.50 -18.09 27.00
CA THR A 132 18.30 -17.68 27.76
C THR A 132 18.65 -17.10 29.13
N GLY A 133 18.30 -15.83 29.36
CA GLY A 133 18.67 -15.06 30.56
C GLY A 133 19.74 -13.98 30.29
N TYR A 134 20.23 -13.90 29.05
CA TYR A 134 21.16 -12.89 28.57
C TYR A 134 20.52 -12.07 27.44
N HIS A 135 21.07 -10.88 27.20
CA HIS A 135 20.74 -9.97 26.10
C HIS A 135 22.03 -9.42 25.49
N LEU A 136 21.98 -8.94 24.24
CA LEU A 136 23.16 -8.39 23.57
C LEU A 136 23.30 -6.90 23.92
N ASP A 137 24.40 -6.52 24.58
CA ASP A 137 24.83 -5.13 24.73
C ASP A 137 26.25 -4.93 24.16
N GLY A 138 26.40 -3.92 23.31
CA GLY A 138 27.59 -3.70 22.50
C GLY A 138 27.96 -4.90 21.63
N GLU A 139 29.02 -5.62 22.02
CA GLU A 139 29.52 -6.84 21.37
C GLU A 139 29.50 -8.06 22.34
N LEU A 140 28.75 -7.98 23.45
CA LEU A 140 28.72 -8.98 24.53
C LEU A 140 27.31 -9.46 24.83
N CYS A 141 27.14 -10.75 25.13
CA CYS A 141 25.93 -11.24 25.76
C CYS A 141 26.04 -11.01 27.27
N CYS A 142 25.23 -10.11 27.81
CA CYS A 142 25.19 -9.74 29.22
C CYS A 142 23.93 -10.27 29.87
N ALA A 143 24.03 -10.74 31.12
CA ALA A 143 22.87 -11.16 31.90
C ALA A 143 21.81 -10.04 31.97
N LEU A 144 20.54 -10.39 32.15
CA LEU A 144 19.50 -9.39 32.41
C LEU A 144 19.91 -8.51 33.61
N HIS A 145 19.78 -7.20 33.45
CA HIS A 145 20.27 -6.16 34.38
C HIS A 145 21.81 -6.09 34.51
N ALA A 146 22.53 -6.22 33.38
CA ALA A 146 23.95 -5.95 33.27
C ALA A 146 24.33 -5.26 31.95
N SER A 147 24.96 -4.09 32.01
CA SER A 147 25.49 -3.38 30.85
C SER A 147 26.94 -3.78 30.49
N ALA A 148 27.30 -3.67 29.21
CA ALA A 148 28.65 -3.89 28.69
C ALA A 148 29.58 -2.71 29.02
N SER A 149 30.48 -2.91 29.98
CA SER A 149 31.38 -1.87 30.50
C SER A 149 32.85 -2.27 30.35
N ALA A 150 33.62 -1.46 29.61
CA ALA A 150 35.06 -1.65 29.37
C ALA A 150 35.48 -3.03 28.79
N GLY A 151 34.57 -3.71 28.09
CA GLY A 151 34.82 -5.05 27.52
C GLY A 151 34.43 -6.22 28.44
N SER A 152 33.58 -5.97 29.44
CA SER A 152 33.00 -6.97 30.33
C SER A 152 31.59 -6.56 30.75
N CYS A 153 30.67 -7.50 30.89
CA CYS A 153 29.36 -7.22 31.49
C CYS A 153 29.53 -6.92 32.99
N LEU A 154 28.85 -5.88 33.48
CA LEU A 154 28.76 -5.54 34.90
C LEU A 154 27.29 -5.36 35.26
N CYS A 155 26.84 -5.91 36.39
CA CYS A 155 25.48 -5.67 36.87
C CYS A 155 25.21 -4.17 37.02
N ASP A 156 23.99 -3.77 36.64
CA ASP A 156 23.56 -2.37 36.69
C ASP A 156 23.40 -1.89 38.15
N LEU A 157 23.25 -0.58 38.34
CA LEU A 157 23.13 -0.04 39.70
C LEU A 157 21.90 -0.63 40.42
N GLY A 158 22.08 -1.06 41.67
CA GLY A 158 21.04 -1.76 42.41
C GLY A 158 20.87 -3.25 42.06
N TYR A 159 21.80 -3.83 41.31
CA TYR A 159 21.91 -5.26 41.08
C TYR A 159 23.33 -5.76 41.41
N SER A 160 23.41 -6.97 41.95
CA SER A 160 24.67 -7.62 42.37
C SER A 160 24.85 -8.97 41.66
N GLU A 161 26.10 -9.32 41.33
CA GLU A 161 26.42 -10.64 40.76
C GLU A 161 26.18 -11.74 41.80
N VAL A 162 25.31 -12.68 41.46
CA VAL A 162 25.02 -13.87 42.24
C VAL A 162 24.99 -15.09 41.31
N SER A 163 26.08 -15.86 41.33
CA SER A 163 26.23 -17.12 40.58
C SER A 163 26.14 -16.95 39.05
N GLY A 164 26.58 -15.81 38.53
CA GLY A 164 26.53 -15.47 37.09
C GLY A 164 25.27 -14.74 36.62
N ALA A 165 24.27 -14.55 37.48
CA ALA A 165 23.12 -13.69 37.21
C ALA A 165 23.23 -12.38 38.02
N CYS A 166 22.53 -11.34 37.59
CA CYS A 166 22.45 -10.07 38.34
C CYS A 166 21.13 -10.04 39.14
N GLU A 167 21.22 -10.37 40.44
CA GLU A 167 20.09 -10.33 41.36
C GLU A 167 19.90 -8.92 41.94
N ALA A 168 18.66 -8.47 42.10
CA ALA A 168 18.36 -7.13 42.61
C ALA A 168 18.77 -6.95 44.09
N ASP A 169 19.44 -5.85 44.40
CA ASP A 169 19.93 -5.54 45.74
C ASP A 169 18.79 -5.39 46.77
N PRO A 170 19.02 -5.78 48.05
CA PRO A 170 18.09 -5.54 49.15
C PRO A 170 17.84 -4.03 49.42
N GLY A 171 16.88 -3.46 48.70
CA GLY A 171 16.55 -2.03 48.71
C GLY A 171 16.53 -1.37 47.33
N ASN A 172 16.76 -2.10 46.24
CA ASN A 172 16.53 -1.63 44.88
C ASN A 172 15.09 -1.09 44.73
N PRO A 173 14.88 0.19 44.34
CA PRO A 173 13.55 0.78 44.24
C PRO A 173 12.71 0.26 43.07
N CYS A 174 13.34 -0.28 42.02
CA CYS A 174 12.65 -0.83 40.86
C CYS A 174 11.93 -2.16 41.16
N LEU A 175 12.24 -2.83 42.28
CA LEU A 175 11.51 -4.02 42.77
C LEU A 175 10.03 -3.77 43.11
N ALA A 176 9.57 -2.52 43.10
CA ALA A 176 8.16 -2.15 43.28
C ALA A 176 7.51 -1.70 41.96
N GLU A 177 8.15 -1.94 40.80
CA GLU A 177 7.69 -1.59 39.45
C GLU A 177 7.18 -0.14 39.34
N PRO A 178 7.90 0.87 39.88
CA PRO A 178 7.35 2.22 40.07
C PRO A 178 7.04 2.94 38.75
N CYS A 179 7.65 2.51 37.65
CA CYS A 179 7.48 3.08 36.31
C CYS A 179 6.34 2.42 35.49
N ALA A 180 5.76 1.30 35.95
CA ALA A 180 4.71 0.56 35.22
C ALA A 180 3.36 1.31 35.11
N ALA A 181 3.27 2.52 35.67
CA ALA A 181 2.11 3.42 35.56
C ALA A 181 2.43 4.74 34.82
N GLU A 182 3.65 4.91 34.30
CA GLU A 182 4.04 6.10 33.54
C GLU A 182 3.50 6.02 32.09
N PRO A 183 2.97 7.13 31.54
CA PRO A 183 2.47 7.19 30.16
C PRO A 183 3.60 7.29 29.13
N ASP A 184 3.23 7.35 27.84
CA ASP A 184 4.13 7.64 26.72
C ASP A 184 5.38 6.74 26.68
N HIS A 185 5.20 5.42 26.79
CA HIS A 185 6.25 4.39 26.65
C HIS A 185 7.51 4.64 27.51
N ARG A 186 7.31 4.92 28.80
CA ARG A 186 8.37 5.25 29.77
C ARG A 186 8.31 4.37 31.03
N ASN A 187 8.24 3.06 30.86
CA ASN A 187 8.11 2.11 31.97
C ASN A 187 9.43 1.44 32.41
N THR A 188 10.54 1.72 31.73
CA THR A 188 11.85 1.12 32.05
C THR A 188 12.46 1.81 33.28
N CYS A 189 12.49 1.11 34.42
CA CYS A 189 13.00 1.64 35.68
C CYS A 189 14.52 1.53 35.78
N VAL A 190 15.21 2.66 35.93
CA VAL A 190 16.68 2.74 36.06
C VAL A 190 17.04 3.31 37.43
N VAL A 191 17.76 2.52 38.24
CA VAL A 191 18.23 2.94 39.57
C VAL A 191 19.33 3.99 39.42
N ASP A 192 19.23 5.10 40.17
CA ASP A 192 20.11 6.24 39.99
C ASP A 192 20.36 7.09 41.26
N ALA A 193 21.00 8.25 41.08
CA ALA A 193 21.36 9.18 42.14
C ALA A 193 20.35 10.34 42.35
N THR A 194 19.12 10.25 41.83
CA THR A 194 18.05 11.23 42.10
C THR A 194 17.62 11.21 43.57
N SER A 195 16.79 12.19 43.96
CA SER A 195 16.09 12.16 45.24
C SER A 195 15.07 11.03 45.39
N GLN A 196 14.77 10.27 44.33
CA GLN A 196 13.90 9.09 44.37
C GLN A 196 14.69 7.77 44.39
N GLY A 197 15.96 7.80 43.99
CA GLY A 197 16.82 6.61 43.82
C GLY A 197 16.61 5.88 42.49
N TYR A 198 15.74 6.40 41.62
CA TYR A 198 15.49 5.91 40.27
C TYR A 198 14.91 7.02 39.39
N HIS A 199 15.02 6.82 38.08
CA HIS A 199 14.17 7.47 37.08
C HIS A 199 13.51 6.41 36.19
N CYS A 200 12.57 6.86 35.36
CA CYS A 200 11.90 6.04 34.36
C CYS A 200 12.40 6.51 32.99
N ASP A 201 13.09 5.62 32.28
CA ASP A 201 13.54 5.81 30.92
C ASP A 201 12.55 5.21 29.91
N CYS A 202 12.76 5.54 28.65
CA CYS A 202 11.94 5.05 27.55
C CYS A 202 12.10 3.54 27.35
N ASN A 203 11.03 2.88 26.92
CA ASN A 203 11.03 1.44 26.64
C ASN A 203 12.06 1.08 25.55
N THR A 204 12.54 -0.16 25.53
CA THR A 204 13.45 -0.66 24.48
C THR A 204 12.93 -0.33 23.07
N GLY A 205 13.80 0.27 22.25
CA GLY A 205 13.46 0.75 20.92
C GLY A 205 12.84 2.16 20.87
N TYR A 206 12.62 2.83 22.00
CA TYR A 206 12.16 4.23 22.06
C TYR A 206 13.25 5.16 22.61
N HIS A 207 13.25 6.42 22.16
CA HIS A 207 14.17 7.46 22.63
C HIS A 207 13.40 8.68 23.15
N ASP A 208 13.96 9.38 24.15
CA ASP A 208 13.37 10.60 24.69
C ASP A 208 13.46 11.75 23.66
N ASN A 209 12.30 12.23 23.24
CA ASN A 209 12.16 13.40 22.38
C ASN A 209 11.39 14.48 23.12
N GLN A 210 12.13 15.29 23.89
CA GLN A 210 11.62 16.44 24.65
C GLN A 210 10.59 16.05 25.74
N GLY A 211 10.76 14.88 26.36
CA GLY A 211 9.94 14.36 27.45
C GLY A 211 8.85 13.37 27.03
N SER A 212 8.67 13.11 25.73
CA SER A 212 7.83 12.00 25.23
C SER A 212 8.73 10.94 24.59
N CYS A 213 8.50 9.66 24.86
CA CYS A 213 9.29 8.60 24.24
C CYS A 213 8.74 8.29 22.85
N THR A 214 9.58 8.47 21.83
CA THR A 214 9.23 8.18 20.43
C THR A 214 10.03 7.01 19.91
N LEU A 215 9.37 6.11 19.18
CA LEU A 215 9.98 4.92 18.57
C LEU A 215 11.19 5.34 17.71
N GLU A 216 12.32 4.67 17.88
CA GLU A 216 13.57 5.00 17.21
C GLU A 216 13.50 4.66 15.71
N VAL A 217 13.98 5.59 14.88
CA VAL A 217 14.01 5.43 13.42
C VAL A 217 15.44 5.16 12.99
N VAL A 218 15.79 3.89 12.79
CA VAL A 218 17.18 3.47 12.57
C VAL A 218 17.70 3.90 11.19
N SER A 219 18.98 4.28 11.13
CA SER A 219 19.62 4.66 9.85
C SER A 219 20.09 3.45 9.00
N ALA A 220 20.15 2.27 9.61
CA ALA A 220 20.38 0.99 8.95
C ALA A 220 19.67 -0.12 9.75
N CYS A 221 19.13 -1.11 9.05
CA CYS A 221 18.49 -2.28 9.67
C CYS A 221 19.53 -3.33 10.11
N ALA A 222 19.14 -4.20 11.05
CA ALA A 222 19.99 -5.31 11.48
C ALA A 222 20.32 -6.30 10.35
N THR A 223 21.43 -7.03 10.49
CA THR A 223 21.99 -7.92 9.46
C THR A 223 20.97 -8.92 8.93
N GLY A 224 20.79 -8.98 7.61
CA GLY A 224 19.79 -9.84 6.96
C GLY A 224 18.42 -9.19 6.74
N LEU A 225 18.29 -7.88 7.02
CA LEU A 225 17.10 -7.08 6.75
C LEU A 225 17.42 -5.94 5.77
N VAL A 226 16.39 -5.41 5.12
CA VAL A 226 16.45 -4.21 4.28
C VAL A 226 15.42 -3.20 4.77
N CYS A 227 15.76 -1.91 4.67
CA CYS A 227 14.80 -0.84 4.92
C CYS A 227 13.90 -0.64 3.70
N ARG A 228 12.58 -0.74 3.87
CA ARG A 228 11.57 -0.64 2.80
C ARG A 228 10.26 -0.09 3.36
N ALA A 229 9.64 0.85 2.66
CA ALA A 229 8.49 1.63 3.14
C ALA A 229 8.72 2.31 4.50
N GLY A 230 9.98 2.63 4.82
CA GLY A 230 10.37 3.14 6.14
C GLY A 230 10.34 2.12 7.29
N TYR A 231 10.30 0.81 7.01
CA TYR A 231 10.41 -0.26 8.02
C TYR A 231 11.48 -1.30 7.66
N CYS A 232 12.08 -1.91 8.68
CA CYS A 232 13.02 -3.02 8.50
C CYS A 232 12.27 -4.32 8.22
N VAL A 233 12.49 -4.91 7.04
CA VAL A 233 11.81 -6.12 6.58
C VAL A 233 12.78 -7.12 5.97
N ALA A 234 12.34 -8.37 5.79
CA ALA A 234 13.15 -9.40 5.14
C ALA A 234 13.39 -9.07 3.65
N PRO A 235 14.60 -9.29 3.11
CA PRO A 235 14.84 -9.19 1.67
C PRO A 235 14.07 -10.28 0.93
N GLY A 236 13.43 -9.92 -0.18
CA GLY A 236 12.53 -10.84 -0.90
C GLY A 236 11.14 -10.96 -0.28
N SER A 237 10.73 -10.00 0.55
CA SER A 237 9.38 -9.83 1.13
C SER A 237 8.26 -10.01 0.09
N THR A 238 7.63 -11.20 0.08
CA THR A 238 6.43 -11.59 -0.70
C THR A 238 5.27 -12.08 0.19
N ASN A 239 5.45 -12.09 1.51
CA ASN A 239 4.61 -12.81 2.46
C ASN A 239 3.93 -11.87 3.50
N GLU A 240 4.22 -10.58 3.38
CA GLU A 240 3.60 -9.47 4.06
C GLU A 240 2.19 -9.22 3.48
N GLN A 241 1.24 -8.79 4.31
CA GLN A 241 -0.04 -8.30 3.79
C GLN A 241 0.11 -6.91 3.17
N CYS A 242 0.94 -6.06 3.78
CA CYS A 242 1.20 -4.71 3.30
C CYS A 242 2.48 -4.09 3.90
N LEU A 243 3.00 -3.12 3.16
CA LEU A 243 3.99 -2.11 3.58
C LEU A 243 3.42 -0.69 3.43
N ALA A 244 2.48 -0.47 2.51
CA ALA A 244 1.70 0.75 2.34
C ALA A 244 0.24 0.45 1.93
N ASP A 245 -0.64 1.46 1.94
CA ASP A 245 -2.08 1.29 1.67
C ASP A 245 -2.37 0.60 0.32
N PHE A 246 -1.57 0.89 -0.72
CA PHE A 246 -1.79 0.34 -2.06
C PHE A 246 -1.61 -1.18 -2.15
N ASP A 247 -0.88 -1.81 -1.22
CA ASP A 247 -0.73 -3.27 -1.18
C ASP A 247 -2.07 -3.94 -0.83
N CYS A 248 -2.85 -3.29 0.03
CA CYS A 248 -4.20 -3.72 0.42
C CYS A 248 -5.20 -3.62 -0.74
N HIS A 249 -4.93 -2.79 -1.76
CA HIS A 249 -5.83 -2.51 -2.88
C HIS A 249 -5.49 -3.30 -4.15
N THR A 250 -4.55 -4.25 -4.08
CA THR A 250 -4.02 -5.02 -5.21
C THR A 250 -5.05 -5.73 -6.09
N LEU A 251 -6.20 -6.14 -5.51
CA LEU A 251 -7.31 -6.77 -6.24
C LEU A 251 -8.52 -5.84 -6.43
N ASN A 252 -8.64 -4.78 -5.63
CA ASN A 252 -9.77 -3.86 -5.61
C ASN A 252 -9.28 -2.42 -5.33
N PRO A 253 -9.06 -1.58 -6.36
CA PRO A 253 -8.59 -0.20 -6.20
C PRO A 253 -9.53 0.74 -5.45
N ASP A 254 -10.81 0.38 -5.31
CA ASP A 254 -11.83 1.15 -4.57
C ASP A 254 -12.04 0.61 -3.13
N ALA A 255 -11.19 -0.32 -2.65
CA ALA A 255 -11.34 -0.92 -1.33
C ALA A 255 -11.15 0.09 -0.18
N PRO A 256 -11.93 0.00 0.91
CA PRO A 256 -11.83 0.91 2.06
C PRO A 256 -10.63 0.61 2.98
N THR A 257 -9.76 -0.33 2.61
CA THR A 257 -8.70 -0.85 3.47
C THR A 257 -7.52 0.12 3.64
N LEU A 258 -6.85 0.07 4.79
CA LEU A 258 -5.66 0.87 5.12
C LEU A 258 -4.59 -0.02 5.75
N CYS A 259 -3.32 0.24 5.44
CA CYS A 259 -2.20 -0.57 5.93
C CYS A 259 -1.73 -0.11 7.32
N ASN A 260 -1.90 -0.96 8.34
CA ASN A 260 -1.07 -0.88 9.53
C ASN A 260 0.31 -1.47 9.21
N ALA A 261 1.20 -0.62 8.72
CA ALA A 261 2.56 -0.99 8.32
C ALA A 261 3.50 -1.32 9.49
N ALA A 262 3.15 -0.97 10.74
CA ALA A 262 3.97 -1.22 11.93
C ALA A 262 3.81 -2.65 12.49
N ALA A 263 2.68 -3.30 12.22
CA ALA A 263 2.46 -4.71 12.55
C ALA A 263 3.50 -5.62 11.87
N ALA A 264 3.91 -6.72 12.53
CA ALA A 264 4.96 -7.63 12.07
C ALA A 264 4.96 -7.96 10.55
N GLY A 265 3.82 -8.42 10.03
CA GLY A 265 3.61 -8.73 8.61
C GLY A 265 2.92 -7.65 7.80
N GLY A 266 2.62 -6.49 8.42
CA GLY A 266 1.59 -5.57 7.95
C GLY A 266 0.18 -6.15 8.16
N ILE A 267 -0.81 -5.30 8.40
CA ILE A 267 -2.22 -5.71 8.48
C ILE A 267 -3.07 -4.71 7.70
N CYS A 268 -3.83 -5.20 6.73
CA CYS A 268 -4.86 -4.39 6.07
C CYS A 268 -6.11 -4.31 6.97
N MET A 269 -6.42 -3.10 7.44
CA MET A 269 -7.54 -2.80 8.33
C MET A 269 -8.69 -2.13 7.57
N SER A 270 -9.88 -2.06 8.17
CA SER A 270 -11.11 -1.45 7.61
C SER A 270 -11.76 -2.20 6.44
N CYS A 271 -11.51 -3.50 6.29
CA CYS A 271 -12.23 -4.32 5.30
C CYS A 271 -13.72 -4.50 5.66
N GLY A 272 -14.58 -4.60 4.65
CA GLY A 272 -16.01 -4.91 4.79
C GLY A 272 -16.41 -6.29 4.26
N GLN A 273 -15.57 -6.89 3.41
CA GLN A 273 -15.76 -8.21 2.79
C GLN A 273 -14.40 -8.79 2.37
N ASP A 274 -14.32 -10.09 2.08
CA ASP A 274 -13.07 -10.77 1.70
C ASP A 274 -12.41 -10.17 0.43
N LEU A 275 -13.21 -9.65 -0.50
CA LEU A 275 -12.72 -9.02 -1.74
C LEU A 275 -12.03 -7.66 -1.51
N ASP A 276 -12.11 -7.09 -0.29
CA ASP A 276 -11.36 -5.89 0.08
C ASP A 276 -9.94 -6.21 0.58
N CYS A 277 -9.59 -7.51 0.68
CA CYS A 277 -8.31 -7.99 1.18
C CYS A 277 -7.37 -8.48 0.06
N PRO A 278 -6.04 -8.33 0.23
CA PRO A 278 -5.07 -8.75 -0.78
C PRO A 278 -4.84 -10.27 -0.80
N GLY A 279 -4.54 -10.80 -1.99
CA GLY A 279 -4.11 -12.18 -2.19
C GLY A 279 -5.18 -13.22 -1.82
N SER A 280 -4.91 -13.97 -0.74
CA SER A 280 -5.81 -15.01 -0.18
C SER A 280 -6.19 -14.75 1.28
N ALA A 281 -6.01 -13.52 1.78
CA ALA A 281 -6.51 -13.12 3.09
C ALA A 281 -8.04 -12.94 3.07
N VAL A 282 -8.68 -13.19 4.21
CA VAL A 282 -10.13 -13.02 4.42
C VAL A 282 -10.39 -11.91 5.43
N CYS A 283 -11.57 -11.28 5.35
CA CYS A 283 -11.95 -10.20 6.24
C CYS A 283 -12.60 -10.74 7.51
N ASN A 284 -11.95 -10.52 8.67
CA ASN A 284 -12.43 -11.04 9.95
C ASN A 284 -13.44 -10.11 10.65
N GLU A 285 -13.99 -10.57 11.78
CA GLU A 285 -15.00 -9.87 12.59
C GLU A 285 -14.54 -8.51 13.15
N PHE A 286 -13.24 -8.22 13.13
CA PHE A 286 -12.63 -6.96 13.56
C PHE A 286 -12.37 -5.99 12.39
N SER A 287 -12.90 -6.28 11.19
CA SER A 287 -12.60 -5.56 9.95
C SER A 287 -11.10 -5.52 9.64
N THR A 288 -10.39 -6.63 9.88
CA THR A 288 -8.98 -6.79 9.48
C THR A 288 -8.80 -8.00 8.58
N CYS A 289 -7.90 -7.88 7.61
CA CYS A 289 -7.51 -8.97 6.74
C CYS A 289 -6.60 -9.95 7.50
N ALA A 290 -6.89 -11.23 7.38
CA ALA A 290 -6.12 -12.29 8.03
C ALA A 290 -5.97 -13.49 7.09
N THR A 291 -4.77 -14.07 7.07
CA THR A 291 -4.50 -15.30 6.29
C THR A 291 -5.16 -16.50 6.97
N PRO A 292 -5.94 -17.33 6.25
CA PRO A 292 -6.44 -18.60 6.78
C PRO A 292 -5.30 -19.55 7.16
N CYS A 293 -5.44 -20.26 8.27
CA CYS A 293 -4.41 -21.14 8.80
C CYS A 293 -4.96 -22.44 9.43
N SER A 294 -4.13 -23.47 9.41
CA SER A 294 -4.31 -24.75 10.10
C SER A 294 -3.28 -24.96 11.23
N SER A 295 -2.13 -24.30 11.13
CA SER A 295 -0.98 -24.45 12.03
C SER A 295 -0.08 -23.21 11.99
N ASN A 296 0.85 -23.09 12.95
CA ASN A 296 1.75 -21.92 13.01
C ASN A 296 2.72 -21.79 11.82
N SER A 297 2.99 -22.87 11.06
CA SER A 297 3.80 -22.75 9.83
C SER A 297 3.10 -21.97 8.71
N ASP A 298 1.79 -21.79 8.82
CA ASP A 298 0.97 -21.10 7.83
C ASP A 298 0.96 -19.57 8.10
N CYS A 299 1.56 -19.13 9.22
CA CYS A 299 1.57 -17.75 9.71
C CYS A 299 3.00 -17.19 9.77
N PRO A 300 3.54 -16.60 8.68
CA PRO A 300 4.95 -16.17 8.61
C PRO A 300 5.32 -15.07 9.61
N TYR A 301 4.34 -14.27 10.05
CA TYR A 301 4.51 -13.13 10.97
C TYR A 301 3.55 -13.19 12.16
N GLY A 302 3.12 -14.39 12.56
CA GLY A 302 2.08 -14.53 13.58
C GLY A 302 1.92 -15.93 14.17
N THR A 303 0.84 -16.10 14.94
CA THR A 303 0.39 -17.38 15.49
C THR A 303 -0.92 -17.78 14.82
N CYS A 304 -1.13 -19.08 14.58
CA CYS A 304 -2.41 -19.57 14.08
C CYS A 304 -3.42 -19.71 15.24
N TYR A 305 -4.44 -18.87 15.26
CA TYR A 305 -5.51 -18.92 16.24
C TYR A 305 -6.52 -19.98 15.82
N THR A 306 -6.23 -21.25 16.16
CA THR A 306 -6.95 -22.44 15.67
C THR A 306 -8.45 -22.50 16.02
N THR A 307 -8.92 -21.66 16.95
CA THR A 307 -10.35 -21.45 17.24
C THR A 307 -11.07 -20.61 16.18
N GLN A 308 -10.34 -19.75 15.45
CA GLN A 308 -10.84 -18.90 14.37
C GLN A 308 -10.33 -19.38 13.00
N GLY A 309 -9.24 -20.16 12.94
CA GLY A 309 -8.61 -20.61 11.70
C GLY A 309 -7.87 -19.50 10.96
N LEU A 310 -7.39 -18.48 11.68
CA LEU A 310 -6.77 -17.27 11.13
C LEU A 310 -5.42 -16.98 11.80
N CYS A 311 -4.48 -16.45 11.01
CA CYS A 311 -3.25 -15.87 11.53
C CYS A 311 -3.51 -14.52 12.21
N GLY A 312 -2.98 -14.35 13.41
CA GLY A 312 -2.96 -13.07 14.14
C GLY A 312 -1.55 -12.76 14.65
N GLN A 313 -1.33 -11.56 15.18
CA GLN A 313 -0.02 -11.16 15.73
C GLN A 313 0.45 -12.10 16.83
N ARG A 314 1.78 -12.18 17.03
CA ARG A 314 2.38 -12.94 18.13
C ARG A 314 2.67 -12.00 19.32
N PHE A 315 2.21 -12.42 20.49
CA PHE A 315 2.67 -11.88 21.77
C PHE A 315 4.09 -12.35 22.07
N CYS A 316 4.87 -11.49 22.70
CA CYS A 316 6.29 -11.68 22.97
C CYS A 316 6.65 -11.20 24.37
N ASN A 317 7.70 -11.76 24.97
CA ASN A 317 8.27 -11.29 26.24
C ASN A 317 9.71 -10.76 26.05
N SER A 318 10.24 -10.88 24.83
CA SER A 318 11.57 -10.47 24.40
C SER A 318 11.66 -10.51 22.87
N ASP A 319 12.68 -9.91 22.26
CA ASP A 319 12.92 -9.99 20.81
C ASP A 319 13.09 -11.42 20.29
N ALA A 320 13.53 -12.37 21.14
CA ALA A 320 13.67 -13.78 20.78
C ALA A 320 12.31 -14.49 20.53
N ASP A 321 11.20 -13.92 21.01
CA ASP A 321 9.84 -14.35 20.62
C ASP A 321 9.44 -13.84 19.23
N CYS A 322 10.14 -12.86 18.66
CA CYS A 322 9.71 -12.18 17.44
C CYS A 322 10.35 -12.73 16.16
N PHE A 323 9.80 -12.28 15.02
CA PHE A 323 10.21 -12.70 13.68
C PHE A 323 11.35 -11.81 13.17
N SER A 324 12.20 -12.32 12.28
CA SER A 324 13.29 -11.54 11.69
C SER A 324 12.74 -10.29 10.98
N GLY A 325 13.08 -9.10 11.48
CA GLY A 325 12.51 -7.81 11.04
C GLY A 325 11.66 -7.11 12.11
N THR A 326 11.36 -7.80 13.20
CA THR A 326 10.45 -7.32 14.25
C THR A 326 11.08 -7.42 15.62
N VAL A 327 10.83 -6.41 16.45
CA VAL A 327 11.20 -6.33 17.86
C VAL A 327 9.95 -6.51 18.72
N CYS A 328 10.14 -6.92 19.96
CA CYS A 328 9.08 -7.01 20.94
C CYS A 328 8.81 -5.63 21.55
N ILE A 329 7.66 -5.04 21.21
CA ILE A 329 7.22 -3.79 21.82
C ILE A 329 6.18 -4.11 22.89
N ASP A 330 6.64 -4.11 24.14
CA ASP A 330 5.77 -4.00 25.31
C ASP A 330 5.44 -2.52 25.52
N GLU A 331 4.20 -2.14 25.21
CA GLU A 331 3.71 -0.78 25.38
C GLU A 331 3.44 -0.44 26.85
N ASN A 332 3.20 -1.43 27.72
CA ASN A 332 2.70 -1.26 29.08
C ASN A 332 3.76 -1.53 30.15
N GLY A 333 4.72 -2.41 29.89
CA GLY A 333 5.80 -2.79 30.81
C GLY A 333 5.42 -3.92 31.76
N ASP A 334 4.43 -4.75 31.39
CA ASP A 334 4.00 -5.91 32.18
C ASP A 334 4.79 -7.19 31.85
N GLY A 335 5.73 -7.10 30.90
CA GLY A 335 6.53 -8.21 30.39
C GLY A 335 5.92 -8.90 29.17
N SER A 336 4.78 -8.41 28.63
CA SER A 336 4.12 -8.98 27.47
C SER A 336 3.77 -7.94 26.38
N GLY A 337 4.60 -7.91 25.34
CA GLY A 337 4.44 -7.04 24.19
C GLY A 337 3.87 -7.72 22.94
N LEU A 338 3.88 -6.96 21.84
CA LEU A 338 3.54 -7.43 20.50
C LEU A 338 4.74 -7.26 19.56
N CYS A 339 4.94 -8.23 18.66
CA CYS A 339 5.99 -8.11 17.65
C CYS A 339 5.64 -7.03 16.61
N MET A 340 6.43 -5.97 16.59
CA MET A 340 6.27 -4.81 15.69
C MET A 340 7.55 -4.55 14.90
N ARG A 341 7.43 -3.93 13.73
CA ARG A 341 8.56 -3.62 12.84
C ARG A 341 9.36 -2.43 13.35
N VAL A 342 10.69 -2.51 13.25
CA VAL A 342 11.59 -1.38 13.53
C VAL A 342 11.43 -0.33 12.41
N PRO A 343 11.11 0.94 12.70
CA PRO A 343 11.11 2.01 11.70
C PRO A 343 12.53 2.35 11.26
N CYS A 344 12.71 2.75 10.00
CA CYS A 344 14.02 3.08 9.45
C CYS A 344 13.97 4.16 8.38
N VAL A 345 15.10 4.82 8.14
CA VAL A 345 15.25 5.83 7.10
C VAL A 345 15.52 5.17 5.75
N GLU A 346 14.47 4.89 4.97
CA GLU A 346 14.64 4.40 3.60
C GLU A 346 15.31 5.49 2.73
N THR A 347 16.33 5.10 1.99
CA THR A 347 17.10 6.01 1.11
C THR A 347 17.25 5.48 -0.31
N GLN A 348 16.92 4.21 -0.56
CA GLN A 348 17.00 3.58 -1.88
C GLN A 348 15.67 3.75 -2.63
N CYS A 349 15.75 3.80 -3.96
CA CYS A 349 14.57 3.79 -4.82
C CYS A 349 13.76 2.50 -4.65
N SER A 350 12.47 2.63 -4.37
CA SER A 350 11.52 1.53 -4.29
C SER A 350 10.11 2.03 -4.67
N PRO A 351 9.12 1.15 -4.91
CA PRO A 351 7.72 1.57 -5.10
C PRO A 351 7.18 2.42 -3.94
N TYR A 352 7.73 2.23 -2.74
CA TYR A 352 7.36 2.95 -1.52
C TYR A 352 8.15 4.28 -1.36
N LEU A 353 9.36 4.35 -1.91
CA LEU A 353 10.15 5.58 -2.01
C LEU A 353 10.47 5.93 -3.49
N PRO A 354 9.48 6.44 -4.26
CA PRO A 354 9.64 6.74 -5.69
C PRO A 354 10.55 7.95 -5.98
N ASN A 355 11.04 8.65 -4.95
CA ASN A 355 12.07 9.69 -5.04
C ASN A 355 13.42 9.25 -4.41
N GLY A 356 13.59 7.94 -4.17
CA GLY A 356 14.78 7.38 -3.54
C GLY A 356 16.03 7.45 -4.42
N THR A 357 17.19 7.22 -3.80
CA THR A 357 18.48 7.24 -4.49
C THR A 357 18.74 5.94 -5.26
N CYS A 358 19.57 6.05 -6.30
CA CYS A 358 20.01 4.93 -7.14
C CYS A 358 21.54 4.97 -7.32
N GLU A 359 22.09 3.91 -7.90
CA GLU A 359 23.51 3.89 -8.32
C GLU A 359 23.85 5.02 -9.32
N ALA A 360 25.13 5.36 -9.40
CA ALA A 360 25.61 6.50 -10.17
C ALA A 360 25.28 6.38 -11.68
N GLY A 361 24.37 7.23 -12.15
CA GLY A 361 23.88 7.25 -13.55
C GLY A 361 22.51 6.60 -13.76
N ALA A 362 21.89 6.05 -12.71
CA ALA A 362 20.49 5.65 -12.69
C ALA A 362 19.61 6.75 -12.07
N THR A 363 18.32 6.73 -12.40
CA THR A 363 17.30 7.61 -11.81
C THR A 363 16.12 6.77 -11.32
N CYS A 364 15.55 7.14 -10.18
CA CYS A 364 14.33 6.50 -9.68
C CYS A 364 13.12 6.99 -10.49
N LEU A 365 12.41 6.07 -11.14
CA LEU A 365 11.16 6.34 -11.84
C LEU A 365 10.17 5.21 -11.52
N GLY A 366 8.99 5.55 -11.01
CA GLY A 366 7.98 4.56 -10.59
C GLY A 366 8.46 3.59 -9.51
N GLY A 367 9.51 3.94 -8.75
CA GLY A 367 10.13 3.05 -7.77
C GLY A 367 11.13 2.04 -8.33
N ALA A 368 11.54 2.16 -9.60
CA ALA A 368 12.62 1.39 -10.19
C ALA A 368 13.81 2.29 -10.57
N CYS A 369 15.04 1.82 -10.30
CA CYS A 369 16.26 2.47 -10.78
C CYS A 369 16.49 2.18 -12.27
N VAL A 370 16.35 3.19 -13.12
CA VAL A 370 16.49 3.04 -14.58
C VAL A 370 17.66 3.84 -15.14
N THR A 371 18.35 3.25 -16.11
CA THR A 371 19.58 3.78 -16.76
C THR A 371 19.40 4.02 -18.26
N SER A 372 18.25 3.66 -18.85
CA SER A 372 18.01 3.76 -20.29
C SER A 372 16.55 4.06 -20.62
N CYS A 373 16.30 4.43 -21.88
CA CYS A 373 14.97 4.66 -22.45
C CYS A 373 14.44 3.48 -23.28
N THR A 374 14.99 2.26 -23.11
CA THR A 374 14.60 1.08 -23.90
C THR A 374 14.52 -0.18 -23.02
N PRO A 375 13.32 -0.67 -22.65
CA PRO A 375 11.99 -0.09 -22.93
C PRO A 375 11.82 1.29 -22.30
N ASN A 376 10.84 2.07 -22.78
CA ASN A 376 10.57 3.40 -22.27
C ASN A 376 10.01 3.33 -20.83
N PRO A 377 10.70 3.87 -19.79
CA PRO A 377 10.22 3.83 -18.41
C PRO A 377 9.19 4.93 -18.09
N CYS A 378 8.93 5.86 -19.02
CA CYS A 378 8.08 7.02 -18.78
C CYS A 378 6.61 6.68 -19.03
N SER A 379 5.89 6.31 -17.97
CA SER A 379 4.46 5.92 -17.98
C SER A 379 3.51 6.97 -17.36
N GLU A 380 4.05 8.08 -16.84
CA GLU A 380 3.25 9.18 -16.27
C GLU A 380 2.36 9.86 -17.32
N LEU A 381 1.18 10.32 -16.89
CA LEU A 381 0.16 10.90 -17.78
C LEU A 381 0.67 12.16 -18.50
N ASN A 382 0.64 12.14 -19.84
CA ASN A 382 1.16 13.17 -20.73
C ASN A 382 2.67 13.45 -20.58
N LYS A 383 3.46 12.45 -20.15
CA LYS A 383 4.90 12.57 -19.85
C LYS A 383 5.71 11.40 -20.43
N GLY A 384 5.35 10.94 -21.63
CA GLY A 384 5.96 9.78 -22.28
C GLY A 384 7.35 9.99 -22.90
N GLN A 385 7.90 11.21 -22.93
CA GLN A 385 9.16 11.51 -23.63
C GLN A 385 10.40 11.23 -22.77
N CYS A 386 10.98 10.05 -22.92
CA CYS A 386 12.24 9.68 -22.26
C CYS A 386 13.49 10.24 -22.95
N VAL A 387 14.39 10.85 -22.17
CA VAL A 387 15.75 11.20 -22.59
C VAL A 387 16.79 10.78 -21.54
N VAL A 388 17.98 10.37 -21.98
CA VAL A 388 19.12 10.11 -21.08
C VAL A 388 19.97 11.38 -20.96
N GLY A 389 20.01 11.95 -19.76
CA GLY A 389 20.81 13.13 -19.42
C GLY A 389 22.12 12.78 -18.71
N SER A 390 22.84 13.80 -18.24
CA SER A 390 24.10 13.64 -17.50
C SER A 390 23.94 13.04 -16.09
N SER A 391 22.71 12.93 -15.60
CA SER A 391 22.36 12.50 -14.23
C SER A 391 21.43 11.28 -14.23
N GLY A 392 21.34 10.55 -15.34
CA GLY A 392 20.43 9.42 -15.55
C GLY A 392 19.25 9.76 -16.47
N VAL A 393 18.11 9.13 -16.25
CA VAL A 393 16.93 9.20 -17.13
C VAL A 393 15.99 10.33 -16.72
N LEU A 394 15.46 11.07 -17.69
CA LEU A 394 14.49 12.14 -17.49
C LEU A 394 13.24 11.92 -18.37
N CYS A 395 12.07 11.90 -17.74
CA CYS A 395 10.78 11.92 -18.42
C CYS A 395 10.30 13.36 -18.62
N LEU A 396 10.17 13.76 -19.88
CA LEU A 396 9.66 15.06 -20.32
C LEU A 396 8.17 14.96 -20.68
N CYS A 397 7.48 16.09 -20.62
CA CYS A 397 6.10 16.19 -21.08
C CYS A 397 5.96 15.90 -22.57
N ASP A 398 4.85 15.29 -22.95
CA ASP A 398 4.49 15.02 -24.35
C ASP A 398 4.21 16.34 -25.11
N THR A 399 4.32 16.29 -26.43
CA THR A 399 4.23 17.48 -27.29
C THR A 399 2.89 18.19 -27.11
N GLY A 400 2.92 19.41 -26.56
CA GLY A 400 1.74 20.20 -26.21
C GLY A 400 1.45 20.28 -24.71
N PHE A 401 2.30 19.70 -23.87
CA PHE A 401 2.23 19.75 -22.41
C PHE A 401 3.52 20.36 -21.81
N GLU A 402 3.37 21.00 -20.65
CA GLU A 402 4.40 21.69 -19.87
C GLU A 402 4.24 21.31 -18.39
N LEU A 403 5.32 21.42 -17.62
CA LEU A 403 5.29 21.13 -16.18
C LEU A 403 4.56 22.26 -15.43
N ASP A 404 3.59 21.90 -14.59
CA ASP A 404 3.02 22.81 -13.59
C ASP A 404 3.98 23.01 -12.40
N THR A 405 3.56 23.83 -11.43
CA THR A 405 4.31 24.07 -10.19
C THR A 405 4.44 22.86 -9.27
N SER A 406 3.75 21.76 -9.58
CA SER A 406 3.70 20.51 -8.81
C SER A 406 4.41 19.36 -9.52
N GLY A 407 4.94 19.57 -10.73
CA GLY A 407 5.64 18.57 -11.53
C GLY A 407 4.76 17.74 -12.48
N ASN A 408 3.46 18.05 -12.60
CA ASN A 408 2.55 17.36 -13.53
C ASN A 408 2.65 17.96 -14.93
N CYS A 409 2.47 17.13 -15.96
CA CYS A 409 2.38 17.60 -17.34
C CYS A 409 0.96 18.11 -17.66
N VAL A 410 0.74 19.39 -17.35
CA VAL A 410 -0.46 20.15 -17.72
C VAL A 410 -0.32 20.70 -19.14
N ARG A 411 -1.40 21.19 -19.73
CA ARG A 411 -1.40 21.52 -21.16
C ARG A 411 -0.83 22.91 -21.46
N SER A 412 0.11 23.00 -22.40
CA SER A 412 0.69 24.25 -22.89
C SER A 412 -0.37 25.19 -23.46
N ALA A 413 -0.36 26.45 -23.00
CA ALA A 413 -1.30 27.47 -23.42
C ALA A 413 -0.89 28.14 -24.76
N GLY A 414 -1.55 27.80 -25.87
CA GLY A 414 -1.66 28.72 -27.01
C GLY A 414 -1.22 28.25 -28.40
N SER A 415 -1.14 26.95 -28.72
CA SER A 415 -1.03 26.52 -30.13
C SER A 415 -1.72 25.17 -30.42
N CYS A 416 -2.18 25.03 -31.67
CA CYS A 416 -2.73 23.79 -32.21
C CYS A 416 -1.68 23.04 -33.03
N PRO A 417 -1.79 21.69 -33.18
CA PRO A 417 -0.88 20.90 -34.02
C PRO A 417 -0.85 21.39 -35.48
N THR A 418 0.25 21.11 -36.19
CA THR A 418 0.36 21.47 -37.61
C THR A 418 -0.76 20.82 -38.44
N GLY A 419 -1.54 21.65 -39.14
CA GLY A 419 -2.77 21.26 -39.84
C GLY A 419 -4.04 21.83 -39.19
N PHE A 420 -4.01 22.10 -37.88
CA PHE A 420 -5.14 22.56 -37.10
C PHE A 420 -5.12 24.08 -36.89
N THR A 421 -6.29 24.70 -36.99
CA THR A 421 -6.50 26.12 -36.66
C THR A 421 -7.13 26.23 -35.27
N CYS A 422 -6.85 27.31 -34.53
CA CYS A 422 -7.59 27.62 -33.31
C CYS A 422 -8.84 28.44 -33.66
N GLU A 423 -10.02 27.89 -33.36
CA GLU A 423 -11.31 28.56 -33.53
C GLU A 423 -12.18 28.35 -32.28
N ALA A 424 -12.82 29.40 -31.78
CA ALA A 424 -13.75 29.34 -30.63
C ALA A 424 -13.19 28.66 -29.34
N GLY A 425 -11.86 28.66 -29.15
CA GLY A 425 -11.21 27.98 -28.02
C GLY A 425 -11.01 26.47 -28.22
N VAL A 426 -11.15 25.96 -29.44
CA VAL A 426 -10.82 24.57 -29.82
C VAL A 426 -9.97 24.49 -31.09
N CYS A 427 -9.13 23.46 -31.17
CA CYS A 427 -8.40 23.13 -32.37
C CYS A 427 -9.31 22.43 -33.39
N VAL A 428 -9.22 22.87 -34.65
CA VAL A 428 -10.06 22.40 -35.75
C VAL A 428 -9.24 22.11 -36.99
N ASP A 429 -9.41 20.92 -37.55
CA ASP A 429 -8.99 20.63 -38.92
C ASP A 429 -10.13 21.06 -39.86
N ARG A 430 -9.86 22.03 -40.73
CA ARG A 430 -10.80 22.51 -41.77
C ARG A 430 -10.63 21.78 -43.11
N GLY A 431 -9.64 20.88 -43.21
CA GLY A 431 -9.37 20.01 -44.36
C GLY A 431 -9.85 18.56 -44.20
N ASP A 432 -10.09 18.09 -42.96
CA ASP A 432 -10.68 16.77 -42.70
C ASP A 432 -12.13 16.66 -43.25
N VAL A 433 -12.40 15.58 -43.96
CA VAL A 433 -13.74 15.20 -44.45
C VAL A 433 -14.68 14.74 -43.33
N GLY A 434 -14.17 14.52 -42.11
CA GLY A 434 -14.92 14.23 -40.89
C GLY A 434 -15.22 15.45 -40.00
N PHE A 435 -14.77 16.65 -40.36
CA PHE A 435 -15.09 17.90 -39.64
C PHE A 435 -16.58 18.26 -39.77
N ASN A 436 -17.23 18.53 -38.64
CA ASN A 436 -18.66 18.86 -38.61
C ASN A 436 -18.93 20.34 -38.28
N CYS A 437 -18.30 20.88 -37.24
CA CYS A 437 -18.47 22.28 -36.83
C CYS A 437 -17.37 22.79 -35.90
N ALA A 438 -17.18 24.11 -35.85
CA ALA A 438 -16.44 24.86 -34.84
C ALA A 438 -17.35 25.89 -34.14
N LEU A 439 -18.24 26.49 -34.92
CA LEU A 439 -19.21 27.52 -34.52
C LEU A 439 -20.63 27.07 -34.91
N ASP A 440 -21.67 27.62 -34.27
CA ASP A 440 -23.07 27.40 -34.65
C ASP A 440 -23.33 27.65 -36.14
N GLY A 441 -22.63 28.61 -36.74
CA GLY A 441 -22.73 28.96 -38.16
C GLY A 441 -22.31 27.84 -39.12
N ASP A 442 -21.45 26.90 -38.70
CA ASP A 442 -21.08 25.73 -39.52
C ASP A 442 -22.24 24.72 -39.62
N CYS A 443 -23.14 24.69 -38.63
CA CYS A 443 -24.27 23.76 -38.56
C CYS A 443 -25.52 24.20 -39.34
N GLY A 444 -25.55 25.43 -39.86
CA GLY A 444 -26.70 25.96 -40.59
C GLY A 444 -27.86 26.41 -39.69
N SER A 445 -29.02 26.69 -40.31
CA SER A 445 -30.11 27.41 -39.64
C SER A 445 -30.88 26.57 -38.61
N GLY A 446 -30.71 26.91 -37.32
CA GLY A 446 -31.48 26.34 -36.21
C GLY A 446 -30.80 25.19 -35.46
N LEU A 447 -29.52 24.96 -35.71
CA LEU A 447 -28.65 24.03 -34.97
C LEU A 447 -27.54 24.80 -34.25
N THR A 448 -26.97 24.22 -33.19
CA THR A 448 -25.80 24.76 -32.49
C THR A 448 -24.62 23.80 -32.57
N CYS A 449 -23.39 24.29 -32.50
CA CYS A 449 -22.22 23.42 -32.47
C CYS A 449 -21.97 22.89 -31.04
N SER A 450 -21.72 21.59 -30.94
CA SER A 450 -21.41 20.90 -29.69
C SER A 450 -20.03 20.25 -29.74
N SER A 451 -19.30 20.34 -28.63
CA SER A 451 -18.00 19.71 -28.40
C SER A 451 -18.10 18.22 -28.00
N VAL A 452 -19.28 17.61 -28.07
CA VAL A 452 -19.52 16.20 -27.69
C VAL A 452 -18.65 15.22 -28.50
N LEU A 453 -18.29 15.51 -29.75
CA LEU A 453 -17.36 14.71 -30.57
C LEU A 453 -16.06 15.49 -30.90
N PRO A 454 -14.90 14.81 -31.09
CA PRO A 454 -13.63 15.45 -31.43
C PRO A 454 -13.68 16.39 -32.64
N SER A 455 -14.37 16.02 -33.72
CA SER A 455 -14.52 16.85 -34.91
C SER A 455 -15.67 17.88 -34.83
N GLY A 456 -16.23 18.05 -33.63
CA GLY A 456 -17.50 18.75 -33.38
C GLY A 456 -18.71 17.88 -33.76
N THR A 457 -19.90 18.26 -33.31
CA THR A 457 -21.17 17.70 -33.80
C THR A 457 -22.28 18.74 -33.68
N CYS A 458 -23.21 18.77 -34.63
CA CYS A 458 -24.32 19.70 -34.61
C CYS A 458 -25.44 19.19 -33.68
N SER A 459 -25.86 20.03 -32.75
CA SER A 459 -26.89 19.78 -31.74
C SER A 459 -28.22 20.40 -32.15
N GLY A 460 -29.31 19.72 -31.79
CA GLY A 460 -30.64 19.91 -32.35
C GLY A 460 -30.89 18.98 -33.55
N CYS A 461 -32.16 18.86 -33.94
CA CYS A 461 -32.57 18.08 -35.12
C CYS A 461 -33.46 18.91 -36.05
N GLY A 462 -32.81 19.57 -37.00
CA GLY A 462 -33.42 20.26 -38.13
C GLY A 462 -33.02 19.59 -39.44
N VAL A 463 -32.61 20.38 -40.43
CA VAL A 463 -31.92 19.84 -41.62
C VAL A 463 -30.45 19.63 -41.25
N CYS A 464 -30.07 18.39 -40.94
CA CYS A 464 -28.67 18.03 -40.68
C CYS A 464 -27.78 18.27 -41.91
N PRO A 465 -26.48 18.56 -41.71
CA PRO A 465 -25.49 18.60 -42.78
C PRO A 465 -25.50 17.34 -43.66
N THR A 466 -25.14 17.49 -44.94
CA THR A 466 -25.21 16.44 -45.95
C THR A 466 -24.43 15.19 -45.53
N GLY A 467 -25.11 14.04 -45.52
CA GLY A 467 -24.52 12.75 -45.12
C GLY A 467 -24.66 12.42 -43.63
N GLN A 468 -25.26 13.28 -42.81
CA GLN A 468 -25.55 13.01 -41.40
C GLN A 468 -27.04 12.70 -41.18
N THR A 469 -27.35 12.03 -40.07
CA THR A 469 -28.71 11.67 -39.63
C THR A 469 -28.93 12.17 -38.20
N CYS A 470 -30.13 12.71 -37.91
CA CYS A 470 -30.52 13.05 -36.55
C CYS A 470 -30.64 11.77 -35.70
N LEU A 471 -29.87 11.68 -34.62
CA LEU A 471 -29.98 10.65 -33.60
C LEU A 471 -29.74 11.27 -32.21
N ALA A 472 -30.60 10.95 -31.24
CA ALA A 472 -30.50 11.41 -29.85
C ALA A 472 -30.34 12.94 -29.66
N GLY A 473 -30.83 13.75 -30.62
CA GLY A 473 -30.70 15.21 -30.58
C GLY A 473 -29.43 15.78 -31.23
N TYR A 474 -28.63 14.95 -31.90
CA TYR A 474 -27.42 15.36 -32.63
C TYR A 474 -27.46 14.88 -34.08
N CYS A 475 -26.83 15.63 -34.98
CA CYS A 475 -26.57 15.18 -36.35
C CYS A 475 -25.29 14.34 -36.38
N LEU A 476 -25.46 13.02 -36.46
CA LEU A 476 -24.37 12.04 -36.44
C LEU A 476 -24.12 11.47 -37.83
N ARG A 477 -22.85 11.23 -38.16
CA ARG A 477 -22.43 10.57 -39.39
C ARG A 477 -22.60 9.04 -39.24
N PRO A 478 -23.35 8.37 -40.13
CA PRO A 478 -23.43 6.91 -40.14
C PRO A 478 -22.13 6.29 -40.67
N CYS A 479 -21.86 5.04 -40.30
CA CYS A 479 -20.66 4.30 -40.66
C CYS A 479 -20.91 2.79 -40.77
N VAL A 480 -20.08 2.11 -41.56
CA VAL A 480 -19.95 0.66 -41.64
C VAL A 480 -18.70 0.21 -40.86
N ASP A 481 -17.58 0.92 -41.02
CA ASP A 481 -16.35 0.66 -40.26
C ASP A 481 -15.65 1.97 -39.82
N ALA A 482 -14.48 1.87 -39.20
CA ALA A 482 -13.76 3.01 -38.63
C ALA A 482 -13.26 4.02 -39.70
N SER A 483 -13.05 3.60 -40.95
CA SER A 483 -12.60 4.47 -42.05
C SER A 483 -13.68 5.42 -42.57
N ASP A 484 -14.96 5.17 -42.25
CA ASP A 484 -16.04 6.13 -42.47
C ASP A 484 -15.99 7.32 -41.51
N CYS A 485 -15.17 7.27 -40.45
CA CYS A 485 -15.08 8.27 -39.39
C CYS A 485 -13.75 9.06 -39.44
N ALA A 486 -13.70 10.22 -38.77
CA ALA A 486 -12.43 10.91 -38.50
C ALA A 486 -11.54 10.05 -37.59
N GLY A 487 -10.21 10.21 -37.67
CA GLY A 487 -9.25 9.33 -36.98
C GLY A 487 -9.36 9.27 -35.43
N ASP A 488 -9.95 10.29 -34.81
CA ASP A 488 -10.21 10.37 -33.37
C ASP A 488 -11.56 9.78 -32.94
N MET A 489 -12.30 9.21 -33.89
CA MET A 489 -13.61 8.60 -33.72
C MET A 489 -13.58 7.11 -34.10
N VAL A 490 -14.58 6.38 -33.63
CA VAL A 490 -14.77 4.96 -33.93
C VAL A 490 -16.23 4.70 -34.30
N CYS A 491 -16.45 3.78 -35.22
CA CYS A 491 -17.81 3.37 -35.59
C CYS A 491 -18.44 2.55 -34.46
N ARG A 492 -19.53 3.05 -33.87
CA ARG A 492 -20.27 2.42 -32.77
C ARG A 492 -21.76 2.46 -33.10
N ASN A 493 -22.41 1.29 -33.08
CA ASN A 493 -23.84 1.14 -33.39
C ASN A 493 -24.24 1.77 -34.75
N HIS A 494 -23.34 1.67 -35.75
CA HIS A 494 -23.44 2.29 -37.09
C HIS A 494 -23.37 3.83 -37.15
N TYR A 495 -22.85 4.50 -36.11
CA TYR A 495 -22.55 5.94 -36.12
C TYR A 495 -21.15 6.25 -35.58
N CYS A 496 -20.53 7.32 -36.08
CA CYS A 496 -19.23 7.77 -35.57
C CYS A 496 -19.40 8.36 -34.17
N GLY A 497 -18.73 7.75 -33.19
CA GLY A 497 -18.68 8.19 -31.80
C GLY A 497 -17.25 8.39 -31.30
N ARG A 498 -17.10 8.79 -30.02
CA ARG A 498 -15.78 8.92 -29.39
C ARG A 498 -15.04 7.59 -29.39
N LYS A 499 -13.76 7.64 -29.76
CA LYS A 499 -12.78 6.58 -29.47
C LYS A 499 -12.46 6.60 -27.96
N ASP A 500 -12.25 5.43 -27.38
CA ASP A 500 -11.79 5.32 -25.98
C ASP A 500 -10.26 5.43 -25.92
N CYS A 501 -9.73 5.78 -24.75
CA CYS A 501 -8.30 5.96 -24.52
C CYS A 501 -7.93 5.64 -23.07
N ALA A 502 -6.69 5.17 -22.86
CA ALA A 502 -6.04 5.13 -21.55
C ALA A 502 -4.96 6.22 -21.42
N SER A 503 -4.45 6.69 -22.56
CA SER A 503 -3.34 7.64 -22.67
C SER A 503 -3.58 8.67 -23.78
N GLY A 504 -2.76 9.72 -23.83
CA GLY A 504 -2.77 10.67 -24.95
C GLY A 504 -2.45 10.02 -26.31
N ALA A 505 -1.67 8.94 -26.33
CA ALA A 505 -1.23 8.25 -27.56
C ALA A 505 -2.33 7.43 -28.24
N ASP A 506 -3.42 7.12 -27.53
CA ASP A 506 -4.59 6.46 -28.11
C ASP A 506 -5.41 7.41 -29.00
N CYS A 507 -5.24 8.72 -28.83
CA CYS A 507 -5.87 9.75 -29.66
C CYS A 507 -4.92 10.23 -30.76
N GLY A 508 -5.47 10.61 -31.91
CA GLY A 508 -4.71 11.15 -33.02
C GLY A 508 -4.30 12.61 -32.81
N THR A 509 -3.45 13.10 -33.71
CA THR A 509 -3.05 14.51 -33.76
C THR A 509 -4.28 15.38 -33.99
N GLY A 510 -4.73 16.09 -32.94
CA GLY A 510 -5.94 16.93 -33.00
C GLY A 510 -6.93 16.70 -31.86
N ALA A 511 -6.81 15.58 -31.16
CA ALA A 511 -7.59 15.25 -29.97
C ALA A 511 -6.73 15.21 -28.69
N THR A 512 -7.38 15.07 -27.55
CA THR A 512 -6.77 14.77 -26.24
C THR A 512 -7.56 13.67 -25.56
N CYS A 513 -6.87 12.77 -24.85
CA CYS A 513 -7.56 11.87 -23.95
C CYS A 513 -8.12 12.65 -22.74
N VAL A 514 -9.31 12.29 -22.29
CA VAL A 514 -9.89 12.77 -21.02
C VAL A 514 -10.44 11.57 -20.28
N LEU A 515 -9.82 11.24 -19.14
CA LEU A 515 -10.24 10.17 -18.25
C LEU A 515 -11.46 10.60 -17.43
N ASN A 516 -12.33 9.65 -17.10
CA ASN A 516 -13.30 9.81 -16.02
C ASN A 516 -12.63 9.51 -14.65
N SER A 517 -13.41 9.60 -13.57
CA SER A 517 -12.93 9.29 -12.20
C SER A 517 -12.63 7.82 -11.93
N GLN A 518 -12.74 6.94 -12.94
CA GLN A 518 -12.49 5.50 -12.88
C GLN A 518 -11.41 5.08 -13.89
N GLY A 519 -10.57 6.02 -14.34
CA GLY A 519 -9.47 5.77 -15.29
C GLY A 519 -9.89 5.50 -16.74
N ALA A 520 -11.18 5.33 -17.04
CA ALA A 520 -11.67 5.08 -18.39
C ALA A 520 -11.78 6.39 -19.18
N GLY A 521 -11.01 6.51 -20.27
CA GLY A 521 -10.93 7.73 -21.07
C GLY A 521 -11.69 7.71 -22.38
N THR A 522 -12.00 8.90 -22.88
CA THR A 522 -12.42 9.11 -24.28
C THR A 522 -11.61 10.21 -24.96
N CYS A 523 -11.36 10.06 -26.25
CA CYS A 523 -10.80 11.12 -27.06
C CYS A 523 -11.82 12.28 -27.17
N ASN A 524 -11.34 13.48 -26.82
CA ASN A 524 -12.08 14.73 -26.84
C ASN A 524 -11.38 15.73 -27.76
N ARG A 525 -12.09 16.76 -28.20
CA ARG A 525 -11.53 17.84 -29.00
C ARG A 525 -10.45 18.59 -28.21
N LEU A 526 -9.28 18.77 -28.82
CA LEU A 526 -8.16 19.49 -28.22
C LEU A 526 -8.52 21.00 -28.09
N PRO A 527 -8.45 21.63 -26.90
CA PRO A 527 -8.79 23.05 -26.73
C PRO A 527 -7.68 23.99 -27.25
N CYS A 528 -7.93 25.29 -27.30
CA CYS A 528 -6.93 26.34 -27.57
C CYS A 528 -7.30 27.66 -26.88
N LEU A 529 -6.41 28.66 -27.01
CA LEU A 529 -6.52 30.00 -26.43
C LEU A 529 -6.12 31.04 -27.48
#